data_AF-A0A498S7P4-F1
#
_entry.id   AF-A0A498S7P4-F1
#
_cell.length_a   1.000
_cell.length_b   1.000
_cell.length_c   1.000
_cell.angle_alpha   90.00
_cell.angle_beta   90.00
_cell.angle_gamma   90.00
#
_symmetry.space_group_name_H-M   'P 1'
#
loop_
_entity.id
_entity.type
_entity.pdbx_description
1 polymer ?
#
loop_
_entity_poly.entity_id
_entity_poly.type
_entity_poly.pdbx_seq_one_letter_code
_entity_poly.pdbx_strand_id
1 'polypeptide(L)'
;MQRQYLRPSERYPVPLNENFWINIIYANSTGRSAAVAHEMDQIYASNVAAEVEKALRENKENIDSALMKQIAPSAVNITGIQYENLISLSFDHDELIRQEEKRRRRMREKIINTAFKKE
;
A
#
# COMPACT_ATOMS: atom_id res chain seq x y z
N MET A 1 -34.66 -7.62 45.90
CA MET A 1 -34.04 -6.50 46.64
C MET A 1 -34.67 -5.19 46.17
N GLN A 2 -35.26 -4.41 47.08
CA GLN A 2 -35.97 -3.16 46.73
C GLN A 2 -34.96 -2.06 46.34
N ARG A 3 -35.21 -1.38 45.21
CA ARG A 3 -34.33 -0.35 44.61
C ARG A 3 -34.20 0.95 45.43
N GLN A 4 -34.88 1.06 46.57
CA GLN A 4 -34.95 2.28 47.39
C GLN A 4 -33.69 2.55 48.22
N TYR A 5 -32.74 1.61 48.28
CA TYR A 5 -31.49 1.75 49.05
C TYR A 5 -30.28 2.18 48.21
N LEU A 6 -30.46 2.51 46.93
CA LEU A 6 -29.36 2.83 46.01
C LEU A 6 -29.02 4.32 45.94
N ARG A 7 -29.73 5.19 46.67
CA ARG A 7 -29.42 6.62 46.74
C ARG A 7 -29.36 7.10 48.19
N PRO A 8 -28.29 7.81 48.60
CA PRO A 8 -28.23 8.45 49.90
C PRO A 8 -29.42 9.39 50.08
N SER A 9 -30.07 9.36 51.24
CA SER A 9 -31.17 10.27 51.55
C SER A 9 -30.61 11.68 51.76
N GLU A 10 -31.06 12.66 50.97
CA GLU A 10 -30.60 14.06 51.07
C GLU A 10 -31.02 14.73 52.38
N ARG A 11 -32.11 14.26 53.01
CA ARG A 11 -32.65 14.84 54.26
C ARG A 11 -31.97 14.29 55.52
N TYR A 12 -31.39 13.10 55.44
CA TYR A 12 -30.71 12.44 56.55
C TYR A 12 -29.44 11.79 56.01
N PRO A 13 -28.32 12.54 55.96
CA PRO A 13 -27.04 11.95 55.60
C PRO A 13 -26.66 10.95 56.69
N VAL A 14 -26.45 9.69 56.30
CA VAL A 14 -25.93 8.68 57.21
C VAL A 14 -24.45 9.01 57.45
N PRO A 15 -24.03 9.29 58.70
CA PRO A 15 -22.63 9.57 58.98
C PRO A 15 -21.79 8.37 58.59
N LEU A 16 -20.64 8.64 57.96
CA LEU A 16 -19.66 7.63 57.65
C LEU A 16 -19.18 6.98 58.96
N ASN A 17 -18.86 5.69 58.91
CA ASN A 17 -18.29 4.98 60.05
C ASN A 17 -17.02 5.72 60.53
N GLU A 18 -16.80 5.79 61.84
CA GLU A 18 -15.60 6.38 62.44
C GLU A 18 -14.30 5.79 61.87
N ASN A 19 -14.34 4.51 61.47
CA ASN A 19 -13.22 3.80 60.85
C ASN A 19 -13.12 4.02 59.33
N PHE A 20 -13.94 4.88 58.73
CA PHE A 20 -13.97 5.13 57.28
C PHE A 20 -12.59 5.56 56.76
N TRP A 21 -11.96 6.54 57.42
CA TRP A 21 -10.64 7.03 57.02
C TRP A 21 -9.54 6.00 57.28
N ILE A 22 -9.66 5.21 58.34
CA ILE A 22 -8.71 4.13 58.67
C ILE A 22 -8.73 3.09 57.56
N ASN A 23 -9.91 2.67 57.09
CA ASN A 23 -10.04 1.71 56.00
C ASN A 23 -9.49 2.24 54.68
N ILE A 24 -9.67 3.53 54.37
CA ILE A 24 -9.12 4.15 53.16
C ILE A 24 -7.58 4.20 53.20
N ILE A 25 -7.02 4.57 54.34
CA ILE A 25 -5.56 4.68 54.51
C ILE A 25 -4.92 3.28 54.55
N TYR A 26 -5.54 2.31 55.25
CA TYR A 26 -5.07 0.93 55.27
C TYR A 26 -5.20 0.24 53.92
N ALA A 27 -6.25 0.51 53.14
CA ALA A 27 -6.39 -0.01 51.77
C ALA A 27 -5.28 0.50 50.83
N ASN A 28 -4.79 1.74 51.06
CA ASN A 28 -3.64 2.28 50.32
C ASN A 28 -2.28 1.79 50.85
N SER A 29 -2.21 1.26 52.07
CA SER A 29 -0.96 0.71 52.63
C SER A 29 -0.57 -0.66 52.04
N THR A 30 -1.53 -1.35 51.43
CA THR A 30 -1.32 -2.63 50.70
C THR A 30 -1.23 -2.44 49.18
N GLY A 31 -1.40 -1.21 48.68
CA GLY A 31 -1.28 -0.85 47.26
C GLY A 31 0.05 -0.17 46.97
N ARG A 32 0.72 -0.59 45.88
CA ARG A 32 2.01 -0.05 45.41
C ARG A 32 2.06 1.49 45.53
N SER A 33 3.15 2.02 46.07
CA SER A 33 3.41 3.47 46.16
C SER A 33 3.13 4.17 44.83
N ALA A 34 2.56 5.37 44.87
CA ALA A 34 2.27 6.18 43.68
C ALA A 34 3.51 6.36 42.77
N ALA A 35 4.71 6.39 43.36
CA ALA A 35 5.97 6.44 42.62
C ALA A 35 6.18 5.18 41.74
N VAL A 36 5.84 4.00 42.25
CA VAL A 36 5.96 2.72 41.53
C VAL A 36 4.90 2.61 40.43
N ALA A 37 3.70 3.14 40.64
CA ALA A 37 2.68 3.21 39.61
C ALA A 37 3.11 4.13 38.45
N HIS A 38 3.65 5.31 38.76
CA HIS A 38 4.16 6.24 37.75
C HIS A 38 5.34 5.66 36.96
N GLU A 39 6.26 4.95 37.61
CA GLU A 39 7.37 4.29 36.93
C GLU A 39 6.89 3.20 35.97
N MET A 40 5.90 2.40 36.38
CA MET A 40 5.28 1.38 35.51
C MET A 40 4.58 2.00 34.30
N ASP A 41 3.83 3.09 34.51
CA ASP A 41 3.14 3.81 33.44
C ASP A 41 4.14 4.43 32.44
N GLN A 42 5.27 4.96 32.95
CA GLN A 42 6.33 5.52 32.10
C GLN A 42 7.00 4.45 31.24
N ILE A 43 7.27 3.27 31.81
CA ILE A 43 7.81 2.12 31.07
C ILE A 43 6.80 1.66 30.01
N TYR A 44 5.51 1.57 30.36
CA TYR A 44 4.47 1.19 29.42
C TYR A 44 4.36 2.17 28.26
N ALA A 45 4.35 3.48 28.54
CA ALA A 45 4.31 4.52 27.52
C ALA A 45 5.54 4.46 26.59
N SER A 46 6.74 4.22 27.15
CA SER A 46 7.98 4.04 26.38
C SER A 46 7.90 2.82 25.45
N ASN A 47 7.42 1.69 25.96
CA ASN A 47 7.25 0.47 25.17
C ASN A 47 6.24 0.65 24.04
N VAL A 48 5.13 1.33 24.31
CA VAL A 48 4.12 1.65 23.27
C VAL A 48 4.73 2.54 22.20
N ALA A 49 5.50 3.57 22.58
CA ALA A 49 6.16 4.45 21.62
C ALA A 49 7.15 3.68 20.73
N ALA A 50 7.94 2.77 21.31
CA ALA A 50 8.88 1.94 20.57
C ALA A 50 8.18 1.00 19.58
N GLU A 51 7.05 0.39 19.97
CA GLU A 51 6.29 -0.50 19.09
C GLU A 51 5.62 0.27 17.94
N VAL A 52 5.09 1.46 18.21
CA VAL A 52 4.53 2.35 17.17
C VAL A 52 5.62 2.75 16.16
N GLU A 53 6.80 3.13 16.63
CA GLU A 53 7.91 3.48 15.74
C GLU A 53 8.34 2.29 14.88
N LYS A 54 8.41 1.09 15.46
CA LYS A 54 8.70 -0.14 14.75
C LYS A 54 7.65 -0.42 13.66
N ALA A 55 6.36 -0.34 14.00
CA ALA A 55 5.27 -0.53 13.05
C ALA A 55 5.31 0.49 11.90
N LEU A 56 5.63 1.76 12.20
CA LEU A 56 5.78 2.79 11.17
C LEU A 56 6.94 2.49 10.21
N ARG A 57 8.07 2.02 10.73
CA ARG A 57 9.24 1.62 9.93
C ARG A 57 8.92 0.42 9.03
N GLU A 58 8.32 -0.63 9.59
CA GLU A 58 7.91 -1.81 8.82
C GLU A 58 6.88 -1.47 7.74
N ASN A 59 5.89 -0.62 8.05
CA ASN A 59 4.91 -0.16 7.08
C ASN A 59 5.55 0.64 5.94
N LYS A 60 6.52 1.49 6.25
CA LYS A 60 7.25 2.24 5.23
C LYS A 60 8.01 1.30 4.28
N GLU A 61 8.72 0.32 4.82
CA GLU A 61 9.45 -0.67 4.01
C GLU A 61 8.50 -1.49 3.12
N ASN A 62 7.33 -1.87 3.64
CA ASN A 62 6.30 -2.57 2.87
C ASN A 62 5.73 -1.71 1.74
N ILE A 63 5.45 -0.43 2.00
CA ILE A 63 4.99 0.53 0.99
C ILE A 63 6.07 0.72 -0.08
N ASP A 64 7.31 0.96 0.31
CA ASP A 64 8.43 1.14 -0.61
C ASP A 64 8.64 -0.10 -1.48
N SER A 65 8.55 -1.31 -0.90
CA SER A 65 8.63 -2.57 -1.66
C SER A 65 7.46 -2.73 -2.64
N ALA A 66 6.24 -2.43 -2.22
CA ALA A 66 5.06 -2.50 -3.08
C ALA A 66 5.13 -1.48 -4.23
N LEU A 67 5.59 -0.26 -3.94
CA LEU A 67 5.81 0.79 -4.91
C LEU A 67 6.87 0.37 -5.93
N MET A 68 8.01 -0.17 -5.47
CA MET A 68 9.05 -0.68 -6.36
C MET A 68 8.55 -1.83 -7.25
N LYS A 69 7.70 -2.72 -6.73
CA LYS A 69 7.08 -3.79 -7.53
C LYS A 69 6.11 -3.27 -8.60
N GLN A 70 5.51 -2.09 -8.42
CA GLN A 70 4.65 -1.47 -9.44
C GLN A 70 5.46 -0.63 -10.43
N ILE A 71 6.43 0.15 -9.93
CA ILE A 71 7.25 1.03 -10.76
C ILE A 71 8.26 0.23 -11.58
N ALA A 72 8.87 -0.83 -11.02
CA ALA A 72 9.89 -1.60 -11.74
C ALA A 72 9.35 -2.21 -13.05
N PRO A 73 8.17 -2.85 -13.11
CA PRO A 73 7.57 -3.25 -14.39
C PRO A 73 7.28 -2.06 -15.30
N SER A 74 6.77 -0.94 -14.78
CA SER A 74 6.46 0.25 -15.59
C SER A 74 7.71 0.93 -16.17
N ALA A 75 8.83 0.91 -15.45
CA ALA A 75 10.11 1.52 -15.84
C ALA A 75 11.00 0.55 -16.63
N VAL A 76 10.86 -0.77 -16.43
CA VAL A 76 11.59 -1.77 -17.22
C VAL A 76 10.86 -2.09 -18.52
N ASN A 77 9.53 -1.91 -18.57
CA ASN A 77 8.74 -1.99 -19.81
C ASN A 77 8.84 -0.71 -20.67
N ILE A 78 9.92 0.05 -20.53
CA ILE A 78 10.31 1.07 -21.52
C ILE A 78 10.49 0.41 -22.89
N THR A 79 10.88 -0.87 -22.97
CA THR A 79 10.94 -1.59 -24.24
C THR A 79 9.55 -1.76 -24.86
N GLY A 80 8.52 -2.19 -24.12
CA GLY A 80 7.14 -2.31 -24.64
C GLY A 80 6.52 -0.97 -25.03
N ILE A 81 6.71 0.08 -24.22
CA ILE A 81 6.18 1.43 -24.48
C ILE A 81 6.89 2.08 -25.68
N GLN A 82 8.19 1.79 -25.90
CA GLN A 82 8.92 2.24 -27.09
C GLN A 82 8.39 1.62 -28.39
N TYR A 83 7.84 0.41 -28.36
CA TYR A 83 7.27 -0.25 -29.54
C TYR A 83 5.77 0.06 -29.74
N GLU A 84 5.00 0.38 -28.69
CA GLU A 84 3.59 0.78 -28.83
C GLU A 84 3.41 2.15 -29.50
N ASN A 85 4.36 3.07 -29.28
CA ASN A 85 4.38 4.39 -29.91
C ASN A 85 5.35 4.50 -31.10
N LEU A 86 5.78 3.37 -31.67
CA LEU A 86 6.24 3.40 -33.05
C LEU A 86 5.02 3.77 -33.90
N ILE A 87 4.83 5.07 -34.13
CA ILE A 87 4.18 5.57 -35.34
C ILE A 87 4.78 4.70 -36.44
N SER A 88 3.94 3.88 -37.08
CA SER A 88 4.37 3.04 -38.18
C SER A 88 5.03 3.98 -39.17
N LEU A 89 6.36 4.04 -39.17
CA LEU A 89 7.15 4.90 -40.03
C LEU A 89 6.77 4.46 -41.44
N SER A 90 5.84 5.22 -42.02
CA SER A 90 5.05 4.96 -43.23
C SER A 90 5.72 3.94 -44.14
N PHE A 91 5.59 2.66 -43.79
CA PHE A 91 5.98 1.59 -44.65
C PHE A 91 4.77 1.39 -45.52
N ASP A 92 4.77 2.09 -46.65
CA ASP A 92 3.70 2.03 -47.62
C ASP A 92 3.74 0.64 -48.27
N HIS A 93 3.08 -0.31 -47.60
CA HIS A 93 3.06 -1.71 -47.98
C HIS A 93 2.51 -1.88 -49.40
N ASP A 94 1.58 -1.02 -49.78
CA ASP A 94 0.99 -0.98 -51.11
C ASP A 94 2.00 -0.55 -52.18
N GLU A 95 2.87 0.41 -51.87
CA GLU A 95 3.94 0.86 -52.77
C GLU A 95 4.98 -0.25 -52.99
N LEU A 96 5.31 -1.03 -51.95
CA LEU A 96 6.21 -2.19 -52.08
C LEU A 96 5.60 -3.28 -52.98
N ILE A 97 4.33 -3.62 -52.74
CA ILE A 97 3.62 -4.63 -53.55
C ILE A 97 3.57 -4.19 -55.01
N ARG A 98 3.25 -2.92 -55.28
CA ARG A 98 3.25 -2.35 -56.64
C ARG A 98 4.60 -2.47 -57.34
N GLN A 99 5.70 -2.23 -56.62
CA GLN A 99 7.05 -2.34 -57.19
C GLN A 99 7.39 -3.78 -57.56
N GLU A 100 7.04 -4.75 -56.71
CA GLU A 100 7.31 -6.18 -56.95
C GLU A 100 6.48 -6.70 -58.13
N GLU A 101 5.18 -6.36 -58.19
CA GLU A 101 4.31 -6.72 -59.30
C GLU A 101 4.81 -6.16 -60.64
N LYS A 102 5.27 -4.89 -60.65
CA LYS A 102 5.86 -4.26 -61.84
C LYS A 102 7.14 -4.96 -62.28
N ARG A 103 7.97 -5.42 -61.32
CA ARG A 103 9.18 -6.21 -61.61
C ARG A 103 8.82 -7.55 -62.24
N ARG A 104 7.83 -8.27 -61.70
CA ARG A 104 7.36 -9.55 -62.26
C ARG A 104 6.75 -9.39 -63.64
N ARG A 105 5.96 -8.33 -63.86
CA ARG A 105 5.37 -8.02 -65.18
C ARG A 105 6.45 -7.79 -66.24
N ARG A 106 7.48 -6.98 -65.93
CA ARG A 106 8.62 -6.76 -66.83
C ARG A 106 9.41 -8.02 -67.13
N MET A 107 9.58 -8.93 -66.17
CA MET A 107 10.24 -10.22 -66.42
C MET A 107 9.43 -11.09 -67.39
N ARG A 108 8.10 -11.17 -67.20
CA ARG A 108 7.22 -11.90 -68.11
C ARG A 108 7.26 -11.33 -69.53
N GLU A 109 7.18 -10.00 -69.67
CA GLU A 109 7.28 -9.33 -70.96
C GLU A 109 8.63 -9.58 -71.65
N LYS A 110 9.73 -9.59 -70.90
CA LYS A 110 11.06 -9.93 -71.44
C LYS A 110 11.11 -11.35 -71.97
N ILE A 111 10.60 -12.32 -71.21
CA ILE A 111 10.58 -13.75 -71.61
C ILE A 111 9.74 -13.91 -72.89
N ILE A 112 8.56 -13.30 -72.92
CA ILE A 112 7.65 -13.31 -74.07
C ILE A 112 8.33 -12.70 -75.30
N ASN A 113 8.94 -11.51 -75.17
CA ASN A 113 9.61 -10.84 -76.27
C ASN A 113 10.86 -11.59 -76.76
N THR A 114 11.57 -12.31 -75.88
CA THR A 114 12.68 -13.17 -76.29
C THR A 114 12.22 -14.44 -76.99
N ALA A 115 11.04 -14.97 -76.63
CA ALA A 115 10.45 -16.12 -77.31
C ALA A 115 9.96 -15.73 -78.71
N PHE A 116 9.28 -14.59 -78.86
CA PHE A 116 8.79 -14.08 -80.14
C PHE A 116 9.88 -13.58 -81.10
N LYS A 117 11.08 -13.24 -80.61
CA LYS A 117 12.23 -12.87 -81.46
C LYS A 117 13.01 -14.06 -82.03
N LYS A 118 12.64 -15.28 -81.64
CA LYS A 118 13.35 -16.52 -82.00
C LYS A 118 12.65 -17.34 -83.10
N GLU A 119 11.51 -16.86 -83.59
CA GLU A 119 10.91 -17.24 -84.89
C GLU A 119 11.42 -16.30 -85.98
#